data_AF-A0A6G2UZR9-F1
#
_entry.id   AF-A0A6G2UZR9-F1
#
_cell.length_a   1.000
_cell.length_b   1.000
_cell.length_c   1.000
_cell.angle_alpha   90.00
_cell.angle_beta   90.00
_cell.angle_gamma   90.00
#
_symmetry.space_group_name_H-M   'P 1'
#
loop_
_entity.id
_entity.type
_entity.pdbx_description
1 polymer ?
#
loop_
_entity_poly.entity_id
_entity_poly.type
_entity_poly.pdbx_seq_one_letter_code
_entity_poly.pdbx_strand_id
1 'polypeptide(L)'
;MGAVLVGCGQARPTSTAAERPPAPHITKKPPVMAPGPGGLTPVFTRGPQRAAKVVALSFDADMTADEGPRAAAGERFDNPELIALLRRLKVPATVFMTGRWAEEYPDQARSIGTDPLFEIGNHSYSHYAFITPCYGLPTVEKDAVRKEVQRAFGAIRATGARNVVPYFRFPGGCYDDDTLRALGPEKVTAVQWDVVSGDAFATDADAVAEQVLDGVRSGSLVVMHCTRSAAPVTAEAVRQVVPELRKRGYRFVRVSELMGG
;
A
#
# COMPACT_ATOMS: atom_id res chain seq x y z
N MET A 1 6.42 78.13 -26.28
CA MET A 1 7.87 78.27 -26.03
C MET A 1 8.25 77.32 -24.91
N GLY A 2 9.16 76.38 -25.19
CA GLY A 2 10.07 75.71 -24.24
C GLY A 2 9.48 74.92 -23.07
N ALA A 3 9.62 73.59 -23.11
CA ALA A 3 10.40 72.85 -22.10
C ALA A 3 10.55 71.38 -22.53
N VAL A 4 11.80 70.96 -22.69
CA VAL A 4 12.21 69.56 -22.81
C VAL A 4 12.32 68.99 -21.40
N LEU A 5 11.71 67.82 -21.14
CA LEU A 5 11.95 67.06 -19.92
C LEU A 5 12.30 65.61 -20.26
N VAL A 6 13.50 65.27 -19.84
CA VAL A 6 14.15 63.96 -19.86
C VAL A 6 13.39 63.01 -18.93
N GLY A 7 13.04 61.82 -19.42
CA GLY A 7 12.43 60.75 -18.64
C GLY A 7 13.25 59.47 -18.71
N CYS A 8 13.94 59.17 -17.61
CA CYS A 8 14.78 58.00 -17.38
C CYS A 8 14.03 56.67 -17.59
N GLY A 9 14.75 55.69 -18.13
CA GLY A 9 14.29 54.30 -18.20
C GLY A 9 14.08 53.70 -16.82
N GLN A 10 13.03 52.89 -16.68
CA GLN A 10 12.90 51.94 -15.59
C GLN A 10 12.81 50.53 -16.19
N ALA A 11 13.85 49.75 -15.93
CA ALA A 11 13.85 48.32 -16.18
C ALA A 11 12.84 47.65 -15.23
N ARG A 12 11.96 46.82 -15.79
CA ARG A 12 11.08 45.93 -15.02
C ARG A 12 11.94 44.86 -14.31
N PRO A 13 11.72 44.59 -13.01
CA PRO A 13 12.37 43.46 -12.37
C PRO A 13 11.75 42.16 -12.90
N THR A 14 12.58 41.30 -13.48
CA THR A 14 12.23 39.92 -13.81
C THR A 14 12.05 39.14 -12.52
N SER A 15 10.82 38.72 -12.25
CA SER A 15 10.49 37.76 -11.21
C SER A 15 11.09 36.40 -11.57
N THR A 16 12.22 36.04 -10.95
CA THR A 16 12.72 34.66 -10.94
C THR A 16 11.79 33.81 -10.08
N ALA A 17 10.88 33.08 -10.74
CA ALA A 17 10.16 31.99 -10.10
C ALA A 17 11.20 30.98 -9.59
N ALA A 18 11.26 30.80 -8.27
CA ALA A 18 12.10 29.79 -7.66
C ALA A 18 11.64 28.41 -8.13
N GLU A 19 12.52 27.73 -8.87
CA GLU A 19 12.32 26.38 -9.36
C GLU A 19 12.20 25.43 -8.16
N ARG A 20 11.05 24.75 -8.03
CA ARG A 20 10.88 23.70 -7.02
C ARG A 20 11.88 22.57 -7.30
N PRO A 21 12.63 22.10 -6.30
CA PRO A 21 13.54 20.98 -6.51
C PRO A 21 12.76 19.76 -7.02
N PRO A 22 13.33 18.99 -7.97
CA PRO A 22 12.68 17.80 -8.50
C PRO A 22 12.45 16.79 -7.37
N ALA A 23 11.29 16.12 -7.42
CA ALA A 23 11.00 15.03 -6.50
C ALA A 23 12.06 13.92 -6.66
N PRO A 24 12.57 13.32 -5.57
CA PRO A 24 13.60 12.30 -5.66
C PRO A 24 13.06 11.10 -6.46
N HIS A 25 13.72 10.80 -7.57
CA HIS A 25 13.51 9.56 -8.30
C HIS A 25 13.91 8.38 -7.41
N ILE A 26 13.00 7.43 -7.18
CA ILE A 26 13.28 6.20 -6.43
C ILE A 26 14.13 5.29 -7.33
N THR A 27 15.46 5.38 -7.18
CA THR A 27 16.44 4.63 -8.00
C THR A 27 17.03 3.42 -7.29
N LYS A 28 16.69 3.16 -6.02
CA LYS A 28 17.14 1.96 -5.31
C LYS A 28 16.11 0.85 -5.48
N LYS A 29 16.58 -0.33 -5.94
CA LYS A 29 15.77 -1.56 -5.98
C LYS A 29 15.18 -1.80 -4.58
N PRO A 30 13.88 -2.14 -4.45
CA PRO A 30 13.28 -2.42 -3.15
C PRO A 30 14.06 -3.54 -2.45
N PRO A 31 14.34 -3.44 -1.13
CA PRO A 31 15.00 -4.50 -0.39
C PRO A 31 14.14 -5.76 -0.42
N VAL A 32 14.78 -6.92 -0.49
CA VAL A 32 14.14 -8.24 -0.37
C VAL A 32 14.92 -8.98 0.71
N MET A 33 14.21 -9.60 1.66
CA MET A 33 14.86 -10.39 2.70
C MET A 33 15.52 -11.63 2.11
N ALA A 34 16.62 -12.07 2.72
CA ALA A 34 17.22 -13.35 2.38
C ALA A 34 16.26 -14.50 2.73
N PRO A 35 16.30 -15.63 2.01
CA PRO A 35 15.51 -16.81 2.35
C PRO A 35 15.70 -17.23 3.80
N GLY A 36 14.61 -17.66 4.44
CA GLY A 36 14.63 -18.21 5.80
C GLY A 36 15.28 -19.59 5.88
N PRO A 37 15.40 -20.15 7.10
CA PRO A 37 15.90 -21.52 7.30
C PRO A 37 15.18 -22.53 6.41
N GLY A 38 15.92 -23.47 5.81
CA GLY A 38 15.33 -24.46 4.91
C GLY A 38 14.80 -23.89 3.58
N GLY A 39 15.19 -22.67 3.21
CA GLY A 39 14.80 -22.03 1.96
C GLY A 39 13.38 -21.47 1.96
N LEU A 40 12.77 -21.31 3.14
CA LEU A 40 11.43 -20.75 3.29
C LEU A 40 11.39 -19.30 2.82
N THR A 41 10.27 -18.88 2.21
CA THR A 41 10.00 -17.48 1.96
C THR A 41 10.10 -16.68 3.28
N PRO A 42 10.91 -15.61 3.34
CA PRO A 42 11.06 -14.83 4.56
C PRO A 42 9.81 -14.02 4.85
N VAL A 43 9.50 -13.84 6.14
CA VAL A 43 8.35 -13.06 6.61
C VAL A 43 8.84 -11.77 7.30
N PHE A 44 8.39 -10.62 6.81
CA PHE A 44 8.57 -9.32 7.42
C PHE A 44 7.29 -8.88 8.14
N THR A 45 7.37 -8.59 9.44
CA THR A 45 6.20 -8.18 10.24
C THR A 45 6.27 -6.73 10.68
N ARG A 46 7.48 -6.20 10.90
CA ARG A 46 7.73 -4.82 11.34
C ARG A 46 9.19 -4.43 11.13
N GLY A 47 9.45 -3.13 11.11
CA GLY A 47 10.80 -2.57 11.11
C GLY A 47 11.48 -2.60 12.48
N PRO A 48 12.79 -2.33 12.53
CA PRO A 48 13.55 -2.26 13.78
C PRO A 48 13.04 -1.13 14.70
N GLN A 49 13.09 -1.37 16.01
CA GLN A 49 12.78 -0.36 17.02
C GLN A 49 13.94 0.64 17.12
N ARG A 50 13.89 1.68 16.29
CA ARG A 50 14.89 2.76 16.28
C ARG A 50 14.37 4.00 17.01
N ALA A 51 15.32 4.88 17.39
CA ALA A 51 15.01 6.19 17.96
C ALA A 51 14.15 7.06 17.04
N ALA A 52 14.31 6.93 15.72
CA ALA A 52 13.45 7.60 14.75
C ALA A 52 12.06 6.94 14.72
N LYS A 53 11.03 7.69 15.13
CA LYS A 53 9.63 7.26 15.09
C LYS A 53 9.15 7.15 13.64
N VAL A 54 9.12 5.94 13.11
CA VAL A 54 8.58 5.63 11.77
C VAL A 54 7.45 4.62 11.87
N VAL A 55 6.49 4.71 10.96
CA VAL A 55 5.35 3.78 10.84
C VAL A 55 5.01 3.61 9.36
N ALA A 56 4.69 2.39 8.94
CA ALA A 56 4.14 2.12 7.62
C ALA A 56 2.65 1.81 7.72
N LEU A 57 1.82 2.53 6.95
CA LEU A 57 0.44 2.12 6.70
C LEU A 57 0.44 1.27 5.43
N SER A 58 -0.18 0.10 5.50
CA SER A 58 -0.39 -0.78 4.36
C SER A 58 -1.87 -1.07 4.16
N PHE A 59 -2.28 -1.25 2.92
CA PHE A 59 -3.68 -1.41 2.55
C PHE A 59 -3.86 -2.63 1.65
N ASP A 60 -4.78 -3.51 2.00
CA ASP A 60 -5.14 -4.67 1.19
C ASP A 60 -6.29 -4.27 0.24
N ALA A 61 -6.06 -4.44 -1.06
CA ALA A 61 -7.00 -4.18 -2.14
C ALA A 61 -7.61 -5.51 -2.62
N ASP A 62 -8.65 -5.90 -1.90
CA ASP A 62 -9.20 -7.24 -1.92
C ASP A 62 -10.38 -7.33 -2.88
N MET A 63 -10.30 -8.33 -3.75
CA MET A 63 -11.43 -8.81 -4.52
C MET A 63 -11.18 -10.28 -4.79
N THR A 64 -12.11 -11.12 -4.34
CA THR A 64 -12.08 -12.55 -4.64
C THR A 64 -12.41 -12.79 -6.11
N ALA A 65 -11.92 -13.90 -6.67
CA ALA A 65 -12.19 -14.26 -8.06
C ALA A 65 -13.70 -14.39 -8.39
N ASP A 66 -14.52 -14.73 -7.40
CA ASP A 66 -15.96 -14.96 -7.54
C ASP A 66 -16.82 -13.69 -7.42
N GLU A 67 -16.21 -12.56 -7.06
CA GLU A 67 -16.93 -11.30 -6.82
C GLU A 67 -17.24 -10.50 -8.10
N GLY A 68 -16.83 -10.98 -9.27
CA GLY A 68 -17.11 -10.34 -10.55
C GLY A 68 -18.60 -9.99 -10.79
N PRO A 69 -19.56 -10.90 -10.55
CA PRO A 69 -20.99 -10.58 -10.67
C PRO A 69 -21.46 -9.48 -9.71
N ARG A 70 -20.90 -9.40 -8.49
CA ARG A 70 -21.21 -8.34 -7.52
C ARG A 70 -20.68 -6.99 -8.00
N ALA A 71 -19.47 -6.96 -8.53
CA ALA A 71 -18.91 -5.75 -9.15
C ALA A 71 -19.75 -5.29 -10.36
N ALA A 72 -20.15 -6.23 -11.22
CA ALA A 72 -21.02 -5.94 -12.36
C ALA A 72 -22.42 -5.43 -11.94
N ALA A 73 -22.91 -5.83 -10.76
CA ALA A 73 -24.14 -5.31 -10.15
C ALA A 73 -23.97 -3.93 -9.48
N GLY A 74 -22.76 -3.36 -9.52
CA GLY A 74 -22.47 -2.01 -9.02
C GLY A 74 -21.80 -1.96 -7.65
N GLU A 75 -21.51 -3.11 -7.03
CA GLU A 75 -20.73 -3.14 -5.80
C GLU A 75 -19.30 -2.65 -6.05
N ARG A 76 -18.74 -1.88 -5.10
CA ARG A 76 -17.42 -1.26 -5.23
C ARG A 76 -16.44 -1.90 -4.28
N PHE A 77 -15.46 -2.59 -4.83
CA PHE A 77 -14.31 -3.14 -4.12
C PHE A 77 -13.11 -2.20 -4.14
N ASP A 78 -13.20 -1.04 -4.80
CA ASP A 78 -12.22 0.03 -4.75
C ASP A 78 -12.62 1.15 -3.78
N ASN A 79 -11.63 1.84 -3.21
CA ASN A 79 -11.84 3.02 -2.38
C ASN A 79 -11.05 4.24 -2.89
N PRO A 80 -11.52 4.93 -3.94
CA PRO A 80 -10.83 6.08 -4.51
C PRO A 80 -10.74 7.27 -3.55
N GLU A 81 -11.69 7.42 -2.62
CA GLU A 81 -11.69 8.47 -1.61
C GLU A 81 -10.52 8.32 -0.63
N LEU A 82 -10.22 7.09 -0.20
CA LEU A 82 -9.06 6.77 0.62
C LEU A 82 -7.75 7.07 -0.11
N ILE A 83 -7.61 6.64 -1.38
CA ILE A 83 -6.40 6.92 -2.16
C ILE A 83 -6.20 8.43 -2.35
N ALA A 84 -7.27 9.17 -2.65
CA ALA A 84 -7.22 10.63 -2.75
C ALA A 84 -6.87 11.29 -1.41
N LEU A 85 -7.36 10.75 -0.29
CA LEU A 85 -7.00 11.23 1.04
C LEU A 85 -5.51 11.04 1.34
N LEU A 86 -4.95 9.85 1.09
CA LEU A 86 -3.52 9.58 1.29
C LEU A 86 -2.65 10.53 0.47
N ARG A 87 -3.03 10.81 -0.79
CA ARG A 87 -2.39 11.83 -1.64
C ARG A 87 -2.44 13.23 -1.04
N ARG A 88 -3.64 13.69 -0.62
CA ARG A 88 -3.81 15.01 0.01
C ARG A 88 -2.98 15.15 1.28
N LEU A 89 -2.95 14.11 2.10
CA LEU A 89 -2.19 14.07 3.34
C LEU A 89 -0.69 13.84 3.10
N LYS A 90 -0.27 13.49 1.87
CA LYS A 90 1.11 13.12 1.51
C LYS A 90 1.63 11.98 2.40
N VAL A 91 0.82 10.93 2.55
CA VAL A 91 1.16 9.74 3.33
C VAL A 91 1.67 8.66 2.39
N PRO A 92 2.97 8.34 2.39
CA PRO A 92 3.47 7.18 1.67
C PRO A 92 2.86 5.90 2.23
N ALA A 93 2.51 4.96 1.35
CA ALA A 93 1.86 3.71 1.73
C ALA A 93 2.19 2.58 0.75
N THR A 94 1.98 1.34 1.19
CA THR A 94 2.10 0.15 0.32
C THR A 94 0.73 -0.50 0.20
N VAL A 95 0.27 -0.71 -1.04
CA VAL A 95 -0.99 -1.39 -1.34
C VAL A 95 -0.71 -2.82 -1.76
N PHE A 96 -1.23 -3.82 -1.05
CA PHE A 96 -1.18 -5.22 -1.48
C PHE A 96 -2.41 -5.50 -2.31
N MET A 97 -2.20 -5.75 -3.61
CA MET A 97 -3.26 -5.77 -4.59
C MET A 97 -3.51 -7.18 -5.08
N THR A 98 -4.78 -7.59 -5.11
CA THR A 98 -5.16 -8.84 -5.76
C THR A 98 -5.11 -8.68 -7.28
N GLY A 99 -4.74 -9.74 -7.98
CA GLY A 99 -4.75 -9.75 -9.44
C GLY A 99 -6.13 -9.50 -10.03
N ARG A 100 -7.17 -10.10 -9.44
CA ARG A 100 -8.56 -9.87 -9.83
C ARG A 100 -8.97 -8.41 -9.69
N TRP A 101 -8.62 -7.75 -8.58
CA TRP A 101 -8.91 -6.32 -8.38
C TRP A 101 -8.22 -5.45 -9.44
N ALA A 102 -6.98 -5.77 -9.83
CA ALA A 102 -6.27 -5.03 -10.86
C ALA A 102 -6.92 -5.15 -12.26
N GLU A 103 -7.53 -6.29 -12.57
CA GLU A 103 -8.29 -6.49 -13.82
C GLU A 103 -9.64 -5.75 -13.78
N GLU A 104 -10.28 -5.67 -12.62
CA GLU A 104 -11.55 -4.95 -12.43
C GLU A 104 -11.37 -3.43 -12.45
N TYR A 105 -10.30 -2.91 -11.83
CA TYR A 105 -10.02 -1.48 -11.68
C TYR A 105 -8.66 -1.08 -12.28
N PRO A 106 -8.40 -1.32 -13.59
CA PRO A 106 -7.08 -1.16 -14.18
C PRO A 106 -6.57 0.29 -14.15
N ASP A 107 -7.45 1.27 -14.32
CA ASP A 107 -7.08 2.69 -14.27
C ASP A 107 -6.64 3.12 -12.86
N GLN A 108 -7.29 2.60 -11.82
CA GLN A 108 -6.91 2.90 -10.45
C GLN A 108 -5.63 2.17 -10.05
N ALA A 109 -5.48 0.90 -10.46
CA ALA A 109 -4.23 0.15 -10.29
C ALA A 109 -3.04 0.88 -10.93
N ARG A 110 -3.20 1.36 -12.17
CA ARG A 110 -2.20 2.19 -12.86
C ARG A 110 -1.94 3.50 -12.13
N SER A 111 -3.00 4.18 -11.67
CA SER A 111 -2.90 5.44 -10.93
C SER A 111 -2.09 5.29 -9.65
N ILE A 112 -2.34 4.23 -8.87
CA ILE A 112 -1.57 3.90 -7.67
C ILE A 112 -0.13 3.54 -8.06
N GLY A 113 0.04 2.65 -9.04
CA GLY A 113 1.33 2.09 -9.41
C GLY A 113 2.27 3.04 -10.16
N THR A 114 1.83 4.24 -10.51
CA THR A 114 2.66 5.28 -11.15
C THR A 114 2.88 6.49 -10.24
N ASP A 115 2.23 6.53 -9.08
CA ASP A 115 2.36 7.59 -8.09
C ASP A 115 3.56 7.28 -7.15
N PRO A 116 4.56 8.16 -7.04
CA PRO A 116 5.74 7.93 -6.20
C PRO A 116 5.43 7.83 -4.70
N LEU A 117 4.22 8.22 -4.28
CA LEU A 117 3.76 8.05 -2.91
C LEU A 117 3.50 6.58 -2.56
N PHE A 118 3.20 5.74 -3.55
CA PHE A 118 2.73 4.37 -3.32
C PHE A 118 3.66 3.31 -3.91
N GLU A 119 3.64 2.15 -3.26
CA GLU A 119 4.15 0.88 -3.78
C GLU A 119 3.01 -0.12 -3.90
N ILE A 120 3.11 -1.06 -4.86
CA ILE A 120 2.18 -2.17 -5.01
C ILE A 120 2.89 -3.49 -4.71
N GLY A 121 2.44 -4.17 -3.65
CA GLY A 121 2.73 -5.57 -3.36
C GLY A 121 1.65 -6.49 -3.94
N ASN A 122 1.91 -7.79 -3.94
CA ASN A 122 1.01 -8.82 -4.45
C ASN A 122 0.16 -9.41 -3.33
N HIS A 123 -1.14 -9.58 -3.56
CA HIS A 123 -2.07 -10.19 -2.60
C HIS A 123 -2.79 -11.42 -3.15
N SER A 124 -2.08 -12.24 -3.94
CA SER A 124 -2.62 -13.36 -4.74
C SER A 124 -3.54 -12.90 -5.88
N TYR A 125 -3.97 -13.82 -6.73
CA TYR A 125 -4.88 -13.46 -7.83
C TYR A 125 -6.33 -13.48 -7.35
N SER A 126 -6.73 -14.57 -6.71
CA SER A 126 -8.10 -14.91 -6.35
C SER A 126 -8.53 -14.47 -4.96
N HIS A 127 -7.60 -13.99 -4.13
CA HIS A 127 -7.82 -13.71 -2.71
C HIS A 127 -8.31 -14.93 -1.91
N TYR A 128 -8.04 -16.14 -2.40
CA TYR A 128 -8.32 -17.38 -1.68
C TYR A 128 -7.23 -17.66 -0.65
N ALA A 129 -7.58 -18.37 0.42
CA ALA A 129 -6.67 -18.75 1.47
C ALA A 129 -5.69 -19.84 1.03
N PHE A 130 -4.44 -19.71 1.47
CA PHE A 130 -3.39 -20.68 1.18
C PHE A 130 -3.37 -21.83 2.21
N ILE A 131 -3.95 -21.58 3.39
CA ILE A 131 -4.25 -22.59 4.40
C ILE A 131 -5.69 -22.40 4.89
N THR A 132 -6.34 -23.47 5.36
CA THR A 132 -7.70 -23.43 5.90
C THR A 132 -7.74 -24.02 7.31
N PRO A 133 -8.60 -23.52 8.22
CA PRO A 133 -9.54 -22.40 8.05
C PRO A 133 -8.85 -21.03 7.99
N CYS A 134 -9.43 -20.09 7.24
CA CYS A 134 -8.96 -18.70 7.17
C CYS A 134 -10.11 -17.76 6.84
N TYR A 135 -10.79 -17.25 7.87
CA TYR A 135 -11.86 -16.23 7.76
C TYR A 135 -12.96 -16.50 6.72
N GLY A 136 -13.24 -17.77 6.43
CA GLY A 136 -14.26 -18.17 5.45
C GLY A 136 -13.85 -18.02 3.99
N LEU A 137 -12.59 -17.71 3.69
CA LEU A 137 -12.08 -17.64 2.33
C LEU A 137 -12.08 -19.04 1.68
N PRO A 138 -12.41 -19.16 0.37
CA PRO A 138 -12.15 -20.37 -0.39
C PRO A 138 -10.65 -20.72 -0.37
N THR A 139 -10.30 -21.97 -0.67
CA THR A 139 -8.90 -22.44 -0.57
C THR A 139 -8.25 -22.51 -1.94
N VAL A 140 -6.99 -22.09 -2.03
CA VAL A 140 -6.15 -22.28 -3.22
C VAL A 140 -5.78 -23.76 -3.35
N GLU A 141 -5.93 -24.31 -4.55
CA GLU A 141 -5.43 -25.64 -4.86
C GLU A 141 -3.90 -25.72 -4.66
N LYS A 142 -3.39 -26.80 -4.06
CA LYS A 142 -1.97 -26.91 -3.67
C LYS A 142 -1.01 -26.62 -4.83
N ASP A 143 -1.32 -27.12 -6.03
CA ASP A 143 -0.49 -26.95 -7.23
C ASP A 143 -0.68 -25.57 -7.92
N ALA A 144 -1.60 -24.75 -7.41
CA ALA A 144 -1.90 -23.40 -7.91
C ALA A 144 -1.26 -22.27 -7.09
N VAL A 145 -0.72 -22.56 -5.90
CA VAL A 145 -0.10 -21.58 -4.97
C VAL A 145 0.86 -20.61 -5.68
N ARG A 146 1.75 -21.11 -6.54
CA ARG A 146 2.69 -20.27 -7.29
C ARG A 146 2.02 -19.51 -8.43
N LYS A 147 1.04 -20.14 -9.09
CA LYS A 147 0.27 -19.52 -10.19
C LYS A 147 -0.52 -18.32 -9.71
N GLU A 148 -1.06 -18.36 -8.49
CA GLU A 148 -1.74 -17.22 -7.87
C GLU A 148 -0.85 -15.98 -7.81
N VAL A 149 0.39 -16.14 -7.33
CA VAL A 149 1.36 -15.04 -7.23
C VAL A 149 1.78 -14.55 -8.62
N GLN A 150 2.13 -15.46 -9.53
CA GLN A 150 2.58 -15.12 -10.88
C GLN A 150 1.50 -14.40 -11.69
N ARG A 151 0.26 -14.92 -11.65
CA ARG A 151 -0.89 -14.34 -12.34
C ARG A 151 -1.22 -12.96 -11.80
N ALA A 152 -1.18 -12.77 -10.48
CA ALA A 152 -1.42 -11.46 -9.88
C ALA A 152 -0.36 -10.43 -10.29
N PHE A 153 0.93 -10.76 -10.26
CA PHE A 153 1.95 -9.83 -10.75
C PHE A 153 1.78 -9.53 -12.24
N GLY A 154 1.39 -10.51 -13.05
CA GLY A 154 1.07 -10.33 -14.46
C GLY A 154 -0.06 -9.33 -14.67
N ALA A 155 -1.20 -9.54 -13.99
CA ALA A 155 -2.37 -8.67 -14.04
C ALA A 155 -2.03 -7.24 -13.59
N ILE A 156 -1.37 -7.07 -12.44
CA ILE A 156 -0.97 -5.75 -11.91
C ILE A 156 -0.07 -5.02 -12.92
N ARG A 157 0.96 -5.69 -13.46
CA ARG A 157 1.87 -5.05 -14.43
C ARG A 157 1.20 -4.72 -15.75
N ALA A 158 0.22 -5.52 -16.18
CA ALA A 158 -0.55 -5.26 -17.40
C ALA A 158 -1.33 -3.94 -17.35
N THR A 159 -1.67 -3.45 -16.16
CA THR A 159 -2.30 -2.12 -15.98
C THR A 159 -1.35 -0.95 -16.30
N GLY A 160 -0.04 -1.20 -16.39
CA GLY A 160 0.99 -0.16 -16.55
C GLY A 160 1.53 0.37 -15.22
N ALA A 161 1.18 -0.25 -14.09
CA ALA A 161 1.81 -0.02 -12.80
C ALA A 161 3.34 -0.25 -12.86
N ARG A 162 4.12 0.69 -12.30
CA ARG A 162 5.59 0.68 -12.34
C ARG A 162 6.22 0.45 -10.98
N ASN A 163 5.60 0.95 -9.91
CA ASN A 163 6.08 0.83 -8.52
C ASN A 163 5.69 -0.52 -7.90
N VAL A 164 5.83 -1.62 -8.66
CA VAL A 164 5.51 -2.97 -8.21
C VAL A 164 6.73 -3.56 -7.49
N VAL A 165 6.56 -3.92 -6.22
CA VAL A 165 7.63 -4.45 -5.36
C VAL A 165 7.51 -5.98 -5.22
N PRO A 166 8.61 -6.72 -5.03
CA PRO A 166 8.61 -8.19 -4.90
C PRO A 166 8.14 -8.62 -3.49
N TYR A 167 7.02 -8.07 -3.04
CA TYR A 167 6.40 -8.39 -1.77
C TYR A 167 5.10 -9.14 -2.03
N PHE A 168 4.81 -10.08 -1.16
CA PHE A 168 3.58 -10.86 -1.17
C PHE A 168 2.94 -10.81 0.20
N ARG A 169 1.61 -10.72 0.27
CA ARG A 169 0.86 -10.87 1.51
C ARG A 169 -0.15 -11.99 1.31
N PHE A 170 -0.21 -12.92 2.24
CA PHE A 170 -1.18 -14.01 2.20
C PHE A 170 -2.59 -13.44 2.47
N PRO A 171 -3.62 -13.77 1.67
CA PRO A 171 -5.01 -13.45 2.00
C PRO A 171 -5.38 -13.90 3.42
N GLY A 172 -5.97 -12.98 4.19
CA GLY A 172 -6.28 -13.19 5.61
C GLY A 172 -5.06 -13.34 6.53
N GLY A 173 -3.84 -13.21 6.01
CA GLY A 173 -2.60 -13.44 6.75
C GLY A 173 -2.37 -14.88 7.18
N CYS A 174 -3.09 -15.85 6.62
CA CYS A 174 -3.00 -17.25 6.99
C CYS A 174 -1.95 -17.97 6.13
N TYR A 175 -0.90 -18.49 6.78
CA TYR A 175 0.17 -19.26 6.13
C TYR A 175 0.80 -20.24 7.12
N ASP A 176 1.58 -21.17 6.57
CA ASP A 176 2.36 -22.17 7.29
C ASP A 176 3.73 -22.40 6.59
N ASP A 177 4.55 -23.29 7.13
CA ASP A 177 5.87 -23.58 6.55
C ASP A 177 5.79 -24.19 5.14
N ASP A 178 4.74 -24.96 4.83
CA ASP A 178 4.57 -25.59 3.52
C ASP A 178 4.26 -24.55 2.43
N THR A 179 3.37 -23.60 2.73
CA THR A 179 3.04 -22.49 1.83
C THR A 179 4.21 -21.52 1.67
N LEU A 180 4.97 -21.24 2.74
CA LEU A 180 6.23 -20.48 2.64
C LEU A 180 7.28 -21.21 1.80
N ARG A 181 7.37 -22.54 1.90
CA ARG A 181 8.29 -23.34 1.07
C ARG A 181 7.87 -23.31 -0.40
N ALA A 182 6.58 -23.44 -0.67
CA ALA A 182 6.03 -23.41 -2.01
C ALA A 182 6.27 -22.07 -2.72
N LEU A 183 6.31 -20.95 -1.98
CA LEU A 183 6.61 -19.62 -2.52
C LEU A 183 8.11 -19.29 -2.64
N GLY A 184 9.01 -20.11 -2.08
CA GLY A 184 10.46 -19.88 -2.14
C GLY A 184 10.99 -19.57 -3.55
N PRO A 185 10.59 -20.32 -4.61
CA PRO A 185 11.00 -20.05 -5.98
C PRO A 185 10.56 -18.68 -6.55
N GLU A 186 9.52 -18.05 -6.00
CA GLU A 186 9.03 -16.74 -6.46
C GLU A 186 9.91 -15.58 -5.95
N LYS A 187 10.83 -15.84 -5.02
CA LYS A 187 11.81 -14.87 -4.49
C LYS A 187 11.18 -13.58 -3.98
N VAL A 188 9.97 -13.69 -3.44
CA VAL A 188 9.26 -12.60 -2.76
C VAL A 188 9.62 -12.56 -1.28
N THR A 189 9.40 -11.42 -0.63
CA THR A 189 9.29 -11.36 0.83
C THR A 189 7.81 -11.39 1.20
N ALA A 190 7.41 -12.32 2.08
CA ALA A 190 6.09 -12.29 2.68
C ALA A 190 6.01 -11.11 3.66
N VAL A 191 4.98 -10.29 3.58
CA VAL A 191 4.81 -9.10 4.43
C VAL A 191 3.51 -9.20 5.19
N GLN A 192 3.63 -9.32 6.50
CA GLN A 192 2.52 -9.30 7.44
C GLN A 192 2.47 -7.93 8.12
N TRP A 193 2.16 -7.88 9.41
CA TRP A 193 1.98 -6.67 10.21
C TRP A 193 2.20 -6.98 11.70
N ASP A 194 2.41 -5.94 12.50
CA ASP A 194 2.37 -6.03 13.96
C ASP A 194 1.17 -5.27 14.57
N VAL A 195 0.47 -4.45 13.79
CA VAL A 195 -0.73 -3.72 14.21
C VAL A 195 -1.89 -4.04 13.26
N VAL A 196 -2.97 -4.60 13.81
CA VAL A 196 -4.25 -4.82 13.11
C VAL A 196 -5.17 -3.64 13.39
N SER A 197 -5.63 -2.94 12.35
CA SER A 197 -6.56 -1.81 12.48
C SER A 197 -7.96 -2.20 12.96
N GLY A 198 -8.41 -3.41 12.63
CA GLY A 198 -9.78 -3.85 12.81
C GLY A 198 -10.77 -3.20 11.84
N ASP A 199 -10.31 -2.62 10.73
CA ASP A 199 -11.18 -1.90 9.79
C ASP A 199 -12.04 -2.80 8.89
N ALA A 200 -11.66 -4.07 8.72
CA ALA A 200 -12.46 -5.06 8.02
C ALA A 200 -13.82 -5.23 8.70
N PHE A 201 -14.87 -4.99 7.93
CA PHE A 201 -16.30 -5.01 8.28
C PHE A 201 -16.69 -4.03 9.39
N ALA A 202 -15.81 -3.11 9.76
CA ALA A 202 -16.10 -2.11 10.78
C ALA A 202 -17.08 -1.05 10.27
N THR A 203 -17.97 -0.63 11.16
CA THR A 203 -18.90 0.50 10.94
C THR A 203 -18.58 1.71 11.81
N ASP A 204 -17.60 1.59 12.71
CA ASP A 204 -17.18 2.64 13.63
C ASP A 204 -15.74 3.06 13.31
N ALA A 205 -15.57 4.26 12.77
CA ALA A 205 -14.26 4.79 12.40
C ALA A 205 -13.41 5.18 13.61
N ASP A 206 -14.04 5.59 14.72
CA ASP A 206 -13.35 6.03 15.92
C ASP A 206 -12.69 4.83 16.61
N ALA A 207 -13.40 3.71 16.71
CA ALA A 207 -12.87 2.46 17.25
C ALA A 207 -11.65 1.95 16.44
N VAL A 208 -11.72 2.02 15.11
CA VAL A 208 -10.59 1.67 14.23
C VAL A 208 -9.41 2.62 14.46
N ALA A 209 -9.67 3.93 14.59
CA ALA A 209 -8.62 4.92 14.82
C ALA A 209 -7.93 4.71 16.18
N GLU A 210 -8.70 4.48 17.25
CA GLU A 210 -8.20 4.17 18.59
C GLU A 210 -7.32 2.92 18.58
N GLN A 211 -7.81 1.81 18.00
CA GLN A 211 -7.08 0.56 17.87
C GLN A 211 -5.71 0.74 17.19
N VAL A 212 -5.65 1.53 16.09
CA VAL A 212 -4.38 1.82 15.41
C VAL A 212 -3.49 2.71 16.29
N LEU A 213 -4.04 3.76 16.88
CA LEU A 213 -3.27 4.72 17.67
C LEU A 213 -2.66 4.08 18.93
N ASP A 214 -3.34 3.11 19.52
CA ASP A 214 -2.87 2.39 20.71
C ASP A 214 -1.85 1.29 20.37
N GLY A 215 -2.00 0.66 19.20
CA GLY A 215 -1.07 -0.38 18.74
C GLY A 215 0.27 0.16 18.20
N VAL A 216 0.28 1.37 17.63
CA VAL A 216 1.46 1.90 16.93
C VAL A 216 2.61 2.23 17.88
N ARG A 217 3.77 1.65 17.56
CA ARG A 217 5.08 1.96 18.14
C ARG A 217 6.10 2.22 17.02
N SER A 218 7.31 2.67 17.39
CA SER A 218 8.38 2.89 16.41
C SER A 218 8.68 1.59 15.62
N GLY A 219 8.68 1.71 14.30
CA GLY A 219 8.90 0.60 13.38
C GLY A 219 7.64 -0.22 13.06
N SER A 220 6.45 0.17 13.54
CA SER A 220 5.23 -0.61 13.28
C SER A 220 4.80 -0.60 11.81
N LEU A 221 4.23 -1.73 11.40
CA LEU A 221 3.56 -1.93 10.13
C LEU A 221 2.08 -2.22 10.42
N VAL A 222 1.21 -1.31 9.99
CA VAL A 222 -0.23 -1.38 10.19
C VAL A 222 -0.88 -2.01 8.96
N VAL A 223 -1.71 -3.04 9.16
CA VAL A 223 -2.62 -3.54 8.12
C VAL A 223 -3.95 -2.79 8.21
N MET A 224 -4.44 -2.36 7.05
CA MET A 224 -5.75 -1.76 6.80
C MET A 224 -6.22 -2.26 5.42
N HIS A 225 -7.42 -1.87 4.98
CA HIS A 225 -7.99 -2.29 3.71
C HIS A 225 -8.40 -1.09 2.86
N CYS A 226 -8.31 -1.19 1.53
CA CYS A 226 -8.85 -0.21 0.60
C CYS A 226 -10.02 -0.74 -0.22
N THR A 227 -10.69 -1.78 0.29
CA THR A 227 -11.90 -2.38 -0.26
C THR A 227 -13.14 -1.75 0.35
N ARG A 228 -13.85 -0.87 -0.39
CA ARG A 228 -14.97 -0.09 0.17
C ARG A 228 -16.13 -0.96 0.67
N SER A 229 -16.46 -2.04 -0.02
CA SER A 229 -17.53 -2.97 0.37
C SER A 229 -17.24 -3.68 1.70
N ALA A 230 -15.97 -4.00 1.97
CA ALA A 230 -15.57 -4.74 3.16
C ALA A 230 -15.07 -3.82 4.28
N ALA A 231 -14.48 -2.66 3.98
CA ALA A 231 -13.90 -1.73 4.96
C ALA A 231 -14.36 -0.29 4.68
N PRO A 232 -15.66 0.01 4.93
CA PRO A 232 -16.26 1.27 4.49
C PRO A 232 -15.74 2.49 5.25
N VAL A 233 -15.26 2.31 6.49
CA VAL A 233 -14.84 3.40 7.38
C VAL A 233 -13.34 3.71 7.36
N THR A 234 -12.52 2.98 6.59
CA THR A 234 -11.06 3.14 6.61
C THR A 234 -10.60 4.56 6.27
N ALA A 235 -11.26 5.21 5.31
CA ALA A 235 -10.93 6.58 4.94
C ALA A 235 -11.18 7.57 6.09
N GLU A 236 -12.19 7.34 6.92
CA GLU A 236 -12.50 8.18 8.07
C GLU A 236 -11.50 7.95 9.21
N ALA A 237 -11.19 6.69 9.51
CA ALA A 237 -10.16 6.34 10.50
C ALA A 237 -8.80 6.96 10.12
N VAL A 238 -8.40 6.89 8.84
CA VAL A 238 -7.14 7.49 8.36
C VAL A 238 -7.12 9.01 8.54
N ARG A 239 -8.26 9.72 8.45
CA ARG A 239 -8.31 11.18 8.73
C ARG A 239 -7.95 11.50 10.17
N GLN A 240 -8.19 10.58 11.11
CA GLN A 240 -7.89 10.75 12.52
C GLN A 240 -6.47 10.27 12.86
N VAL A 241 -6.11 9.07 12.40
CA VAL A 241 -4.83 8.41 12.69
C VAL A 241 -3.63 9.25 12.22
N VAL A 242 -3.69 9.76 10.98
CA VAL A 242 -2.54 10.45 10.37
C VAL A 242 -2.10 11.71 11.12
N PRO A 243 -2.99 12.68 11.42
CA PRO A 243 -2.59 13.87 12.18
C PRO A 243 -2.13 13.52 13.60
N GLU A 244 -2.77 12.57 14.27
CA GLU A 244 -2.39 12.19 15.64
C GLU A 244 -1.01 11.51 15.70
N LEU A 245 -0.71 10.58 14.78
CA LEU A 245 0.63 10.00 14.72
C LEU A 245 1.71 11.04 14.38
N ARG A 246 1.41 12.01 13.51
CA ARG A 246 2.32 13.14 13.24
C ARG A 246 2.57 13.97 14.49
N LYS A 247 1.53 14.29 15.26
CA LYS A 247 1.63 15.01 16.54
C LYS A 247 2.48 14.25 17.56
N ARG A 248 2.41 12.91 17.55
CA ARG A 248 3.27 12.02 18.36
C ARG A 248 4.72 11.90 17.83
N GLY A 249 5.03 12.55 16.70
CA GLY A 249 6.36 12.63 16.10
C GLY A 249 6.68 11.53 15.08
N TYR A 250 5.68 10.75 14.64
CA TYR A 250 5.90 9.69 13.64
C TYR A 250 6.02 10.26 12.23
N ARG A 251 6.92 9.66 11.44
CA ARG A 251 6.96 9.80 9.98
C ARG A 251 6.38 8.56 9.33
N PHE A 252 5.58 8.78 8.30
CA PHE A 252 5.06 7.70 7.46
C PHE A 252 6.10 7.29 6.41
N VAL A 253 6.20 5.99 6.16
CA VAL A 253 7.12 5.40 5.18
C VAL A 253 6.43 4.25 4.43
N ARG A 254 6.94 3.90 3.24
CA ARG A 254 6.54 2.67 2.53
C ARG A 254 7.15 1.45 3.22
N VAL A 255 6.63 0.25 2.95
CA VAL A 255 7.17 -1.00 3.49
C VAL A 255 8.63 -1.21 3.10
N SER A 256 9.01 -0.87 1.85
CA SER A 256 10.40 -0.97 1.40
C SER A 256 11.38 -0.12 2.24
N GLU A 257 10.96 1.09 2.61
CA GLU A 257 11.72 2.02 3.44
C GLU A 257 11.78 1.56 4.90
N LEU A 258 10.68 0.98 5.40
CA LEU A 258 10.64 0.38 6.74
C LEU A 258 11.56 -0.84 6.85
N MET A 259 11.64 -1.66 5.79
CA MET A 259 12.44 -2.89 5.75
C MET A 259 13.94 -2.60 5.56
N GLY A 260 14.30 -1.63 4.72
CA GLY A 260 15.70 -1.25 4.48
C GLY A 260 16.30 -0.36 5.59
N GLY A 261 15.47 0.07 6.54
CA GLY A 261 15.76 1.09 7.54
C GLY A 261 16.60 0.63 8.72
#